data_AF-A0A920W081-F1
#
_entry.id   AF-A0A920W081-F1
#
_cell.length_a   1.000
_cell.length_b   1.000
_cell.length_c   1.000
_cell.angle_alpha   90.00
_cell.angle_beta   90.00
_cell.angle_gamma   90.00
#
_symmetry.space_group_name_H-M   'P 1'
#
loop_
_entity.id
_entity.type
_entity.pdbx_description
1 polymer ?
#
loop_
_entity_poly.entity_id
_entity_poly.type
_entity_poly.pdbx_seq_one_letter_code
_entity_poly.pdbx_strand_id
1 'polypeptide(L)'
;MAAEENPTYQEIYDSFIWDRPSHFNFANDVIDKWASKDKKKPAIFWVDDKGNEKSRTFTDISTYSKKISNALSTSGVERGDVVIVIFGS
;
A
#
# COMPACT_ATOMS: atom_id res chain seq x y z
N MET A 1 -3.27 18.65 36.56
CA MET A 1 -3.18 17.87 35.30
C MET A 1 -4.17 16.73 35.42
N ALA A 2 -5.29 16.80 34.70
CA ALA A 2 -6.21 15.66 34.60
C ALA A 2 -5.60 14.64 33.63
N ALA A 3 -5.64 13.36 33.98
CA ALA A 3 -5.31 12.28 33.04
C ALA A 3 -6.36 12.24 31.94
N GLU A 4 -5.94 12.11 30.68
CA GLU A 4 -6.84 11.82 29.56
C GLU A 4 -7.44 10.42 29.78
N GLU A 5 -8.75 10.32 30.03
CA GLU A 5 -9.45 9.03 29.99
C GLU A 5 -9.57 8.57 28.54
N ASN A 6 -9.00 7.41 28.23
CA ASN A 6 -9.15 6.79 26.91
C ASN A 6 -10.50 6.10 26.81
N PRO A 7 -11.19 6.17 25.65
CA PRO A 7 -12.46 5.48 25.45
C PRO A 7 -12.28 3.97 25.58
N THR A 8 -13.30 3.32 26.12
CA THR A 8 -13.38 1.86 26.20
C THR A 8 -13.45 1.26 24.79
N TYR A 9 -13.12 -0.03 24.67
CA TYR A 9 -13.26 -0.75 23.40
C TYR A 9 -14.69 -0.68 22.85
N GLN A 10 -15.70 -0.78 23.73
CA GLN A 10 -17.11 -0.75 23.34
C GLN A 10 -17.48 0.62 22.73
N GLU A 11 -17.04 1.71 23.35
CA GLU A 11 -17.28 3.06 22.82
C GLU A 11 -16.57 3.29 21.48
N ILE A 12 -15.35 2.76 21.31
CA ILE A 12 -14.65 2.81 20.02
C ILE A 12 -15.43 2.02 18.97
N TYR A 13 -15.89 0.81 19.31
CA TYR A 13 -16.63 -0.04 18.38
C TYR A 13 -17.94 0.60 17.94
N ASP A 14 -18.73 1.13 18.88
CA ASP A 14 -20.05 1.70 18.61
C ASP A 14 -19.97 3.04 17.85
N SER A 15 -18.90 3.81 18.05
CA SER A 15 -18.70 5.11 17.39
C SER A 15 -17.93 5.03 16.08
N PHE A 16 -17.35 3.87 15.74
CA PHE A 16 -16.50 3.74 14.56
C PHE A 16 -17.34 3.81 13.26
N ILE A 17 -16.99 4.76 12.40
CA ILE A 17 -17.60 4.92 11.07
C ILE A 17 -16.49 4.83 10.02
N TRP A 18 -16.65 3.90 9.08
CA TRP A 18 -15.75 3.82 7.92
C TRP A 18 -15.94 5.04 7.02
N ASP A 19 -14.87 5.82 6.82
CA ASP A 19 -14.79 6.78 5.73
C ASP A 19 -14.60 6.00 4.41
N ARG A 20 -15.68 5.89 3.63
CA ARG A 20 -15.76 5.12 2.39
C ARG A 20 -15.95 6.08 1.22
N PRO A 21 -14.86 6.55 0.59
CA PRO A 21 -15.00 7.39 -0.59
C PRO A 21 -15.66 6.61 -1.73
N SER A 22 -16.38 7.32 -2.60
CA SER A 22 -17.05 6.71 -3.76
C SER A 22 -16.07 6.04 -4.74
N HIS A 23 -14.80 6.46 -4.70
CA HIS A 23 -13.71 5.90 -5.47
C HIS A 23 -12.49 5.74 -4.57
N PHE A 24 -11.86 4.58 -4.62
CA PHE A 24 -10.64 4.28 -3.89
C PHE A 24 -9.73 3.41 -4.76
N ASN A 25 -8.48 3.84 -4.95
CA ASN A 25 -7.45 3.06 -5.61
C ASN A 25 -6.25 2.94 -4.67
N PHE A 26 -5.97 1.75 -4.16
CA PHE A 26 -4.92 1.54 -3.15
C PHE A 26 -3.52 2.01 -3.59
N ALA A 27 -3.17 1.84 -4.88
CA ALA A 27 -1.88 2.29 -5.40
C ALA A 27 -1.76 3.82 -5.36
N ASN A 28 -2.85 4.55 -5.65
CA ASN A 28 -2.83 6.01 -5.62
C ASN A 28 -3.07 6.56 -4.21
N ASP A 29 -4.13 6.07 -3.55
CA ASP A 29 -4.66 6.62 -2.30
C ASP A 29 -3.86 6.25 -1.06
N VAL A 30 -3.02 5.21 -1.14
CA VAL A 30 -2.15 4.79 -0.05
C VAL A 30 -0.69 4.88 -0.46
N ILE A 31 -0.28 4.15 -1.51
CA ILE A 31 1.14 4.07 -1.88
C ILE A 31 1.68 5.42 -2.36
N ASP A 32 1.03 6.05 -3.33
CA ASP A 32 1.47 7.35 -3.87
C ASP A 32 1.31 8.50 -2.85
N LYS A 33 0.30 8.45 -1.98
CA LYS A 33 0.17 9.41 -0.86
C LYS A 33 1.34 9.31 0.10
N TRP A 34 1.79 8.11 0.45
CA TRP A 34 2.96 7.95 1.32
C TRP A 34 4.26 8.32 0.60
N ALA A 35 4.43 7.91 -0.66
CA ALA A 35 5.60 8.25 -1.47
C ALA A 35 5.78 9.77 -1.64
N SER A 36 4.67 10.52 -1.76
CA SER A 36 4.71 11.98 -1.87
C SER A 36 4.94 12.69 -0.54
N LYS A 37 4.38 12.18 0.56
CA LYS A 37 4.57 12.74 1.92
C LYS A 37 6.00 12.57 2.44
N ASP A 38 6.58 11.39 2.27
CA ASP A 38 7.95 11.11 2.69
C ASP A 38 8.59 10.10 1.74
N LYS A 39 9.51 10.61 0.90
CA LYS A 39 10.17 9.81 -0.12
C LYS A 39 11.05 8.69 0.45
N LYS A 40 11.51 8.83 1.70
CA LYS A 40 12.39 7.86 2.36
C LYS A 40 11.65 6.92 3.30
N LYS A 41 10.32 7.07 3.43
CA LYS A 41 9.51 6.25 4.31
C LYS A 41 9.68 4.76 3.96
N PRO A 42 10.18 3.92 4.88
CA PRO A 42 10.27 2.48 4.66
C PRO A 42 8.88 1.89 4.44
N ALA A 43 8.77 0.95 3.51
CA ALA A 43 7.52 0.26 3.18
C ALA A 43 7.64 -1.26 3.34
N ILE A 44 8.66 -1.87 2.72
CA ILE A 44 8.91 -3.31 2.79
C ILE A 44 10.38 -3.52 3.18
N PHE A 45 10.58 -4.34 4.20
CA PHE A 45 11.87 -4.94 4.50
C PHE A 45 11.78 -6.42 4.16
N TRP A 46 12.50 -6.84 3.12
CA TRP A 46 12.51 -8.20 2.63
C TRP A 46 13.80 -8.89 3.03
N VAL A 47 13.68 -10.16 3.45
CA VAL A 47 14.81 -11.04 3.79
C VAL A 47 14.59 -12.42 3.17
N ASP A 48 15.66 -13.11 2.80
CA ASP A 48 15.61 -14.50 2.34
C ASP A 48 16.34 -15.49 3.27
N ASP A 49 16.27 -16.78 2.91
CA ASP A 49 16.86 -17.90 3.62
C ASP A 49 18.39 -17.90 3.61
N LYS A 50 19.01 -17.13 2.70
CA LYS A 50 20.47 -16.96 2.58
C LYS A 50 20.96 -15.71 3.34
N GLY A 51 20.07 -14.98 4.00
CA GLY A 51 20.39 -13.77 4.74
C GLY A 51 20.57 -12.53 3.85
N ASN A 52 20.11 -12.54 2.60
CA ASN A 52 20.08 -11.33 1.79
C ASN A 52 18.94 -10.43 2.27
N GLU A 53 19.21 -9.12 2.35
CA GLU A 53 18.23 -8.13 2.79
C GLU A 53 17.98 -7.09 1.70
N LYS A 54 16.71 -6.67 1.58
CA LYS A 54 16.31 -5.57 0.69
C LYS A 54 15.26 -4.71 1.38
N SER A 55 15.62 -3.47 1.66
CA SER A 55 14.67 -2.42 2.03
C SER A 55 14.09 -1.75 0.79
N ARG A 56 12.79 -1.43 0.82
CA ARG A 56 12.08 -0.65 -0.18
C ARG A 56 11.26 0.43 0.52
N THR A 57 11.30 1.63 -0.05
CA THR A 57 10.48 2.76 0.35
C THR A 57 9.15 2.77 -0.38
N PHE A 58 8.19 3.58 0.08
CA PHE A 58 6.95 3.81 -0.67
C PHE A 58 7.22 4.40 -2.07
N THR A 59 8.27 5.21 -2.22
CA THR A 59 8.72 5.74 -3.52
C THR A 59 9.16 4.64 -4.47
N ASP A 60 9.90 3.65 -3.96
CA ASP A 60 10.32 2.51 -4.77
C ASP A 60 9.11 1.72 -5.26
N ILE A 61 8.17 1.40 -4.36
CA ILE A 61 6.95 0.65 -4.70
C ILE A 61 6.11 1.41 -5.72
N SER A 62 5.89 2.72 -5.53
CA SER A 62 5.18 3.57 -6.50
C SER A 62 5.82 3.51 -7.88
N THR A 63 7.15 3.59 -7.93
CA THR A 63 7.92 3.55 -9.18
C THR A 63 7.78 2.20 -9.88
N TYR A 64 7.94 1.08 -9.16
CA TYR A 64 7.79 -0.26 -9.74
C TYR A 64 6.35 -0.56 -10.17
N SER A 65 5.36 -0.13 -9.39
CA SER A 65 3.93 -0.26 -9.73
C SER A 65 3.61 0.42 -11.06
N LYS A 66 4.11 1.65 -11.27
CA LYS A 66 3.94 2.39 -12.54
C LYS A 66 4.62 1.70 -13.72
N LYS A 67 5.81 1.13 -13.52
CA LYS A 67 6.51 0.36 -14.56
C LYS A 67 5.69 -0.86 -15.00
N ILE A 68 5.13 -1.62 -14.05
CA ILE A 68 4.28 -2.77 -14.35
C ILE A 68 2.99 -2.32 -15.03
N SER A 69 2.32 -1.28 -14.51
CA SER A 69 1.10 -0.72 -15.10
C SER A 69 1.30 -0.33 -16.57
N ASN A 70 2.39 0.36 -16.88
CA ASN A 70 2.73 0.75 -18.25
C ASN A 70 3.01 -0.47 -19.14
N ALA A 71 3.75 -1.47 -18.62
CA ALA A 71 4.05 -2.69 -19.37
C ALA A 71 2.79 -3.50 -19.69
N LEU A 72 1.89 -3.66 -18.73
CA LEU A 72 0.60 -4.33 -18.91
C LEU A 72 -0.28 -3.57 -19.92
N SER A 73 -0.38 -2.25 -19.78
CA SER A 73 -1.14 -1.41 -20.71
C SER A 73 -0.60 -1.51 -22.14
N THR A 74 0.73 -1.51 -22.30
CA THR A 74 1.39 -1.70 -23.61
C THR A 74 1.15 -3.09 -24.20
N SER A 75 0.91 -4.08 -23.34
CA SER A 75 0.59 -5.45 -23.75
C SER A 75 -0.91 -5.66 -24.05
N GLY A 76 -1.71 -4.59 -24.00
CA GLY A 76 -3.14 -4.62 -24.31
C GLY A 76 -4.05 -5.02 -23.15
N VAL A 77 -3.54 -5.03 -21.91
CA VAL A 77 -4.38 -5.30 -20.72
C VAL A 77 -5.27 -4.09 -20.44
N GLU A 78 -6.56 -4.35 -20.26
CA GLU A 78 -7.59 -3.34 -20.00
C GLU A 78 -8.28 -3.53 -18.64
N ARG A 79 -9.06 -2.53 -18.25
CA ARG A 79 -9.86 -2.60 -17.02
C ARG A 79 -10.90 -3.71 -17.15
N GLY A 80 -10.81 -4.71 -16.28
CA GLY A 80 -11.72 -5.86 -16.25
C GLY A 80 -11.02 -7.17 -16.61
N ASP A 81 -9.83 -7.11 -17.18
CA ASP A 81 -9.02 -8.28 -17.49
C ASP A 81 -8.52 -8.98 -16.22
N VAL A 82 -8.45 -10.31 -16.31
CA VAL A 82 -7.89 -11.15 -15.25
C VAL A 82 -6.42 -11.44 -15.57
N VAL A 83 -5.52 -11.04 -14.67
CA VAL A 83 -4.09 -11.30 -14.76
C VAL A 83 -3.70 -12.31 -13.68
N ILE A 84 -3.05 -13.40 -14.08
CA ILE A 84 -2.51 -14.40 -13.15
C ILE A 84 -1.05 -14.04 -12.86
N VAL A 85 -0.70 -13.95 -11.56
CA VAL A 85 0.67 -13.70 -11.12
C VAL A 85 1.28 -15.00 -10.62
N ILE A 86 2.35 -15.46 -11.26
CA ILE A 86 3.10 -16.66 -10.89
C ILE A 86 4.51 -16.23 -10.48
N PHE A 87 4.88 -16.53 -9.24
CA PHE A 87 6.24 -16.31 -8.74
C PHE A 87 7.00 -17.63 -8.76
N GLY A 88 8.22 -17.61 -9.31
CA GLY A 88 9.16 -18.74 -9.26
C GLY A 88 10.10 -18.65 -8.07
N SER A 89 10.71 -19.79 -7.73
CA SER A 89 11.80 -19.94 -6.76
C SER A 89 13.17 -19.73 -7.39
#